data_AF-E6N7W8-F1
#
_entry.id   AF-E6N7W8-F1
#
_cell.length_a   1.000
_cell.length_b   1.000
_cell.length_c   1.000
_cell.angle_alpha   90.00
_cell.angle_beta   90.00
_cell.angle_gamma   90.00
#
_symmetry.space_group_name_H-M   'P 1'
#
loop_
_entity.id
_entity.type
_entity.pdbx_description
1 polymer ?
#
loop_
_entity_poly.entity_id
_entity_poly.type
_entity_poly.pdbx_seq_one_letter_code
_entity_poly.pdbx_strand_id
1 'polypeptide(L)'
;MAFTAAQIPGIAGRVYPPKLAGPLYPMGIPIHDEEKLPEIVEREGVRLVVFSYSDLTHVELMNKASKVLALGCDFMLLGPRSTMLKSGKKVVAVTAVKTGAGKSTVSRMLVKLLREKGHRPVVVRHPMPYGVLEKQVVQRFASLDDLDRYRCSIEEREEFEPHLREGTIVYAGVDYEMVLKEAEKEGDVIVWDGGNNDLPFYWPDLHITVVDATRPELITNSYPGETNIHMADVIILHKADKVSEEQLDRAAEMVRKVNPGAEVVATASKI
;
A
#
# COMPACT_ATOMS: atom_id res chain seq x y z
N MET A 1 11.99 10.29 18.81
CA MET A 1 11.50 9.53 17.63
C MET A 1 12.10 10.15 16.38
N ALA A 2 12.52 9.33 15.43
CA ALA A 2 13.01 9.75 14.12
C ALA A 2 12.54 8.73 13.07
N PHE A 3 12.47 9.16 11.81
CA PHE A 3 12.29 8.26 10.68
C PHE A 3 13.61 8.01 9.97
N THR A 4 13.70 6.90 9.26
CA THR A 4 14.77 6.62 8.32
C THR A 4 14.18 6.48 6.91
N ALA A 5 14.86 7.07 5.92
CA ALA A 5 14.48 6.95 4.52
C ALA A 5 15.34 5.87 3.85
N ALA A 6 14.69 4.95 3.13
CA ALA A 6 15.35 3.86 2.41
C ALA A 6 15.02 3.86 0.91
N GLN A 7 13.72 3.81 0.56
CA GLN A 7 13.29 3.56 -0.82
C GLN A 7 13.03 4.83 -1.64
N ILE A 8 12.65 5.93 -0.97
CA ILE A 8 12.19 7.14 -1.65
C ILE A 8 13.34 8.15 -1.74
N PRO A 9 13.85 8.47 -2.96
CA PRO A 9 14.94 9.41 -3.13
C PRO A 9 14.57 10.82 -2.64
N GLY A 10 15.57 11.54 -2.12
CA GLY A 10 15.42 12.96 -1.73
C GLY A 10 14.59 13.21 -0.47
N ILE A 11 14.21 12.17 0.28
CA ILE A 11 13.49 12.31 1.55
C ILE A 11 14.43 12.40 2.75
N ALA A 12 15.59 11.73 2.71
CA ALA A 12 16.60 11.82 3.76
C ALA A 12 17.06 13.28 3.95
N GLY A 13 17.20 13.70 5.21
CA GLY A 13 17.54 15.08 5.59
C GLY A 13 16.35 16.03 5.73
N ARG A 14 15.14 15.59 5.36
CA ARG A 14 13.91 16.36 5.58
C ARG A 14 13.39 16.19 7.01
N VAL A 15 12.36 16.97 7.35
CA VAL A 15 11.61 16.86 8.60
C VAL A 15 10.15 16.56 8.25
N TYR A 16 9.59 15.52 8.84
CA TYR A 16 8.15 15.29 8.83
C TYR A 16 7.49 16.41 9.64
N PRO A 17 6.55 17.17 9.05
CA PRO A 17 6.23 18.51 9.53
C PRO A 17 5.51 18.49 10.89
N PRO A 18 5.78 19.46 11.78
CA PRO A 18 5.14 19.58 13.09
C PRO A 18 3.60 19.50 13.05
N LYS A 19 2.98 20.13 12.03
CA LYS A 19 1.51 20.15 11.89
C LYS A 19 0.90 18.77 11.68
N LEU A 20 1.67 17.80 11.18
CA LEU A 20 1.23 16.42 10.96
C LEU A 20 1.78 15.46 12.03
N ALA A 21 2.84 15.85 12.74
CA ALA A 21 3.50 14.98 13.71
C ALA A 21 2.73 14.88 15.04
N GLY A 22 1.75 15.73 15.29
CA GLY A 22 0.97 15.76 16.53
C GLY A 22 1.70 16.46 17.68
N PRO A 23 1.05 16.59 18.86
CA PRO A 23 1.49 17.50 19.91
C PRO A 23 2.79 17.09 20.62
N LEU A 24 3.17 15.81 20.53
CA LEU A 24 4.42 15.31 21.13
C LEU A 24 5.68 15.71 20.32
N TYR A 25 5.50 16.19 19.09
CA TYR A 25 6.60 16.51 18.18
C TYR A 25 6.46 17.94 17.62
N PRO A 26 6.55 18.97 18.48
CA PRO A 26 6.35 20.37 18.07
C PRO A 26 7.41 20.89 17.07
N MET A 27 8.55 20.20 16.97
CA MET A 27 9.60 20.49 16.00
C MET A 27 9.54 19.57 14.77
N GLY A 28 8.52 18.71 14.67
CA GLY A 28 8.43 17.68 13.66
C GLY A 28 9.29 16.46 14.00
N ILE A 29 9.35 15.51 13.07
CA ILE A 29 10.13 14.28 13.22
C ILE A 29 11.24 14.27 12.17
N PRO A 30 12.52 14.23 12.56
CA PRO A 30 13.62 14.23 11.59
C PRO A 30 13.61 12.93 10.78
N ILE A 31 13.99 13.05 9.50
CA ILE A 31 14.14 11.91 8.59
C ILE A 31 15.61 11.76 8.25
N HIS A 32 16.25 10.71 8.75
CA HIS A 32 17.64 10.40 8.49
C HIS A 32 17.78 9.43 7.32
N ASP A 33 18.98 9.32 6.78
CA ASP A 33 19.32 8.19 5.91
C ASP A 33 19.29 6.89 6.74
N GLU A 34 18.74 5.80 6.19
CA GLU A 34 18.71 4.50 6.86
C GLU A 34 20.11 3.96 7.18
N GLU A 35 21.14 4.30 6.38
CA GLU A 35 22.52 3.88 6.63
C GLU A 35 23.08 4.43 7.96
N LYS A 36 22.52 5.54 8.46
CA LYS A 36 22.92 6.17 9.73
C LYS A 36 22.30 5.50 10.95
N LEU A 37 21.50 4.46 10.78
CA LEU A 37 20.83 3.78 11.88
C LEU A 37 21.79 3.36 13.02
N PRO A 38 22.98 2.76 12.77
CA PRO A 38 23.93 2.42 13.84
C PRO A 38 24.37 3.63 14.68
N GLU A 39 24.75 4.72 14.02
CA GLU A 39 25.17 5.96 14.68
C GLU A 39 24.04 6.58 15.52
N ILE A 40 22.81 6.53 15.00
CA ILE A 40 21.63 7.05 15.70
C ILE A 40 21.33 6.21 16.93
N VAL A 41 21.41 4.87 16.81
CA VAL A 41 21.17 3.96 17.94
C VAL A 41 22.16 4.22 19.07
N GLU A 42 23.45 4.32 18.75
CA GLU A 42 24.49 4.58 19.75
C GLU A 42 24.34 5.97 20.39
N ARG A 43 24.15 7.01 19.58
CA ARG A 43 24.07 8.40 20.06
C ARG A 43 22.83 8.67 20.91
N GLU A 44 21.67 8.13 20.51
CA GLU A 44 20.37 8.45 21.12
C GLU A 44 19.90 7.38 22.11
N GLY A 45 20.61 6.24 22.23
CA GLY A 45 20.20 5.12 23.08
C GLY A 45 18.87 4.49 22.65
N VAL A 46 18.67 4.34 21.33
CA VAL A 46 17.43 3.76 20.78
C VAL A 46 17.25 2.34 21.27
N ARG A 47 16.02 1.99 21.67
CA ARG A 47 15.66 0.65 22.16
C ARG A 47 14.73 -0.12 21.25
N LEU A 48 13.99 0.57 20.38
CA LEU A 48 12.99 -0.02 19.52
C LEU A 48 13.09 0.58 18.13
N VAL A 49 13.27 -0.27 17.13
CA VAL A 49 13.16 0.08 15.72
C VAL A 49 11.89 -0.54 15.17
N VAL A 50 11.04 0.30 14.60
CA VAL A 50 9.79 -0.11 13.96
C VAL A 50 10.00 -0.09 12.45
N PHE A 51 9.82 -1.23 11.81
CA PHE A 51 9.91 -1.34 10.36
C PHE A 51 8.57 -0.93 9.72
N SER A 52 8.61 -0.06 8.71
CA SER A 52 7.41 0.65 8.22
C SER A 52 7.41 0.94 6.71
N TYR A 53 7.99 0.05 5.91
CA TYR A 53 7.86 0.09 4.44
C TYR A 53 7.67 -1.32 3.86
N SER A 54 7.41 -1.40 2.56
CA SER A 54 6.98 -2.63 1.88
C SER A 54 7.85 -2.94 0.67
N ASP A 55 7.37 -3.85 -0.17
CA ASP A 55 7.98 -4.27 -1.42
C ASP A 55 9.37 -4.90 -1.26
N LEU A 56 9.51 -5.74 -0.23
CA LEU A 56 10.72 -6.53 0.04
C LEU A 56 10.45 -8.04 -0.07
N THR A 57 11.52 -8.81 -0.10
CA THR A 57 11.52 -10.23 0.20
C THR A 57 11.62 -10.49 1.71
N HIS A 58 11.24 -11.68 2.15
CA HIS A 58 11.39 -12.09 3.55
C HIS A 58 12.86 -12.10 4.00
N VAL A 59 13.76 -12.49 3.10
CA VAL A 59 15.21 -12.48 3.36
C VAL A 59 15.72 -11.05 3.57
N GLU A 60 15.32 -10.09 2.75
CA GLU A 60 15.70 -8.68 2.92
C GLU A 60 15.21 -8.12 4.25
N LEU A 61 13.95 -8.41 4.62
CA LEU A 61 13.39 -7.99 5.90
C LEU A 61 14.17 -8.58 7.08
N MET A 62 14.44 -9.89 7.06
CA MET A 62 15.15 -10.56 8.15
C MET A 62 16.63 -10.15 8.24
N ASN A 63 17.26 -9.81 7.11
CA ASN A 63 18.59 -9.22 7.11
C ASN A 63 18.61 -7.85 7.81
N LYS A 64 17.58 -7.01 7.58
CA LYS A 64 17.42 -5.73 8.29
C LYS A 64 17.15 -5.94 9.79
N ALA A 65 16.28 -6.88 10.15
CA ALA A 65 16.02 -7.23 11.53
C ALA A 65 17.30 -7.69 12.26
N SER A 66 18.11 -8.55 11.62
CA SER A 66 19.36 -9.05 12.19
C SER A 66 20.36 -7.92 12.47
N LYS A 67 20.45 -6.91 11.59
CA LYS A 67 21.28 -5.72 11.82
C LYS A 67 20.79 -4.90 13.02
N VAL A 68 19.48 -4.68 13.14
CA VAL A 68 18.89 -3.96 14.28
C VAL A 68 19.15 -4.69 15.60
N LEU A 69 18.92 -6.01 15.62
CA LEU A 69 19.14 -6.83 16.82
C LEU A 69 20.61 -6.83 17.24
N ALA A 70 21.55 -6.84 16.29
CA ALA A 70 22.98 -6.75 16.57
C ALA A 70 23.39 -5.41 17.22
N LEU A 71 22.61 -4.34 17.03
CA LEU A 71 22.79 -3.06 17.71
C LEU A 71 22.17 -3.04 19.13
N GLY A 72 21.54 -4.13 19.57
CA GLY A 72 20.90 -4.24 20.88
C GLY A 72 19.50 -3.63 20.97
N CYS A 73 18.89 -3.31 19.82
CA CYS A 73 17.52 -2.80 19.75
C CYS A 73 16.50 -3.96 19.58
N ASP A 74 15.29 -3.75 20.09
CA ASP A 74 14.12 -4.52 19.67
C ASP A 74 13.73 -4.15 18.23
N PHE A 75 13.20 -5.13 17.50
CA PHE A 75 12.68 -4.95 16.15
C PHE A 75 11.19 -5.29 16.12
N MET A 76 10.36 -4.37 15.61
CA MET A 76 8.91 -4.52 15.58
C MET A 76 8.34 -4.36 14.18
N LEU A 77 7.40 -5.24 13.84
CA LEU A 77 6.50 -5.12 12.70
C LEU A 77 5.11 -4.70 13.21
N LEU A 78 4.53 -3.69 12.57
CA LEU A 78 3.19 -3.24 12.90
C LEU A 78 2.14 -4.11 12.19
N GLY A 79 1.16 -4.59 12.95
CA GLY A 79 0.07 -5.40 12.43
C GLY A 79 -1.19 -4.59 12.08
N PRO A 80 -2.15 -5.19 11.34
CA PRO A 80 -3.39 -4.55 10.91
C PRO A 80 -4.17 -3.82 12.00
N ARG A 81 -4.28 -4.42 13.20
CA ARG A 81 -5.02 -3.80 14.32
C ARG A 81 -4.39 -2.51 14.83
N SER A 82 -3.10 -2.32 14.60
CA SER A 82 -2.36 -1.13 15.03
C SER A 82 -2.36 -0.03 13.97
N THR A 83 -2.55 -0.37 12.70
CA THR A 83 -2.32 0.56 11.56
C THR A 83 -3.58 0.87 10.75
N MET A 84 -4.58 -0.03 10.74
CA MET A 84 -5.77 0.16 9.91
C MET A 84 -6.83 0.99 10.61
N LEU A 85 -7.40 1.96 9.89
CA LEU A 85 -8.55 2.73 10.32
C LEU A 85 -9.85 2.01 9.95
N LYS A 86 -10.88 2.18 10.78
CA LYS A 86 -12.23 1.67 10.48
C LYS A 86 -13.03 2.74 9.75
N SER A 87 -13.62 2.34 8.64
CA SER A 87 -14.54 3.14 7.84
C SER A 87 -15.98 2.96 8.30
N GLY A 88 -16.79 4.02 8.22
CA GLY A 88 -18.25 3.99 8.33
C GLY A 88 -18.94 3.56 7.03
N LYS A 89 -18.20 3.52 5.90
CA LYS A 89 -18.63 2.96 4.61
C LYS A 89 -18.01 1.59 4.36
N LYS A 90 -18.55 0.84 3.39
CA LYS A 90 -17.96 -0.43 2.96
C LYS A 90 -16.61 -0.20 2.28
N VAL A 91 -15.61 -1.00 2.63
CA VAL A 91 -14.26 -0.93 2.05
C VAL A 91 -13.96 -2.20 1.28
N VAL A 92 -13.62 -2.07 0.00
CA VAL A 92 -13.04 -3.15 -0.79
C VAL A 92 -11.57 -2.82 -1.02
N ALA A 93 -10.67 -3.63 -0.47
CA ALA A 93 -9.23 -3.46 -0.67
C ALA A 93 -8.75 -4.34 -1.83
N VAL A 94 -7.97 -3.74 -2.73
CA VAL A 94 -7.20 -4.46 -3.74
C VAL A 94 -5.73 -4.25 -3.42
N THR A 95 -5.05 -5.34 -3.04
CA THR A 95 -3.62 -5.39 -2.75
C THR A 95 -2.92 -6.35 -3.70
N ALA A 96 -1.60 -6.46 -3.58
CA ALA A 96 -0.80 -7.39 -4.36
C ALA A 96 0.19 -8.13 -3.48
N VAL A 97 0.72 -9.24 -4.00
CA VAL A 97 1.88 -9.91 -3.39
C VAL A 97 3.15 -9.09 -3.62
N LYS A 98 3.30 -8.50 -4.81
CA LYS A 98 4.48 -7.73 -5.23
C LYS A 98 4.07 -6.65 -6.23
N THR A 99 4.84 -5.56 -6.29
CA THR A 99 4.72 -4.57 -7.36
C THR A 99 4.74 -5.22 -8.75
N GLY A 100 3.94 -4.68 -9.67
CA GLY A 100 3.81 -5.18 -11.04
C GLY A 100 2.93 -6.44 -11.20
N ALA A 101 2.19 -6.85 -10.17
CA ALA A 101 1.28 -8.01 -10.25
C ALA A 101 -0.01 -7.76 -11.06
N GLY A 102 -0.33 -6.51 -11.41
CA GLY A 102 -1.53 -6.16 -12.19
C GLY A 102 -2.71 -5.59 -11.38
N LYS A 103 -2.44 -5.19 -10.13
CA LYS A 103 -3.43 -4.61 -9.19
C LYS A 103 -4.27 -3.49 -9.81
N SER A 104 -3.67 -2.52 -10.50
CA SER A 104 -4.41 -1.36 -11.03
C SER A 104 -5.47 -1.75 -12.06
N THR A 105 -5.24 -2.79 -12.87
CA THR A 105 -6.24 -3.32 -13.82
C THR A 105 -7.40 -3.97 -13.09
N VAL A 106 -7.12 -4.75 -12.05
CA VAL A 106 -8.13 -5.36 -11.18
C VAL A 106 -8.97 -4.29 -10.49
N SER A 107 -8.33 -3.24 -9.95
CA SER A 107 -9.02 -2.15 -9.26
C SER A 107 -10.00 -1.40 -10.17
N ARG A 108 -9.62 -1.10 -11.42
CA ARG A 108 -10.52 -0.45 -12.39
C ARG A 108 -11.69 -1.36 -12.78
N MET A 109 -11.43 -2.65 -13.01
CA MET A 109 -12.49 -3.63 -13.27
C MET A 109 -13.50 -3.69 -12.11
N LEU A 110 -13.00 -3.72 -10.86
CA LEU A 110 -13.84 -3.69 -9.66
C LEU A 110 -14.69 -2.41 -9.58
N VAL A 111 -14.09 -1.24 -9.82
CA VAL A 111 -14.80 0.04 -9.82
C VAL A 111 -15.94 0.03 -10.84
N LYS A 112 -15.68 -0.47 -12.06
CA LYS A 112 -16.70 -0.62 -13.10
C LYS A 112 -17.84 -1.53 -12.64
N LEU A 113 -17.51 -2.71 -12.10
CA LEU A 113 -18.50 -3.67 -11.60
C LEU A 113 -19.37 -3.09 -10.48
N LEU A 114 -18.77 -2.33 -9.55
CA LEU A 114 -19.50 -1.67 -8.47
C LEU A 114 -20.50 -0.65 -9.02
N ARG A 115 -20.12 0.13 -10.03
CA ARG A 115 -21.03 1.07 -10.71
C ARG A 115 -22.16 0.37 -11.46
N GLU A 116 -21.87 -0.72 -12.16
CA GLU A 116 -22.90 -1.53 -12.84
C GLU A 116 -23.93 -2.09 -11.85
N LYS A 117 -23.53 -2.31 -10.60
CA LYS A 117 -24.39 -2.69 -9.49
C LYS A 117 -25.08 -1.51 -8.77
N GLY A 118 -24.91 -0.28 -9.26
CA GLY A 118 -25.55 0.92 -8.73
C GLY A 118 -24.84 1.58 -7.55
N HIS A 119 -23.62 1.17 -7.21
CA HIS A 119 -22.80 1.83 -6.18
C HIS A 119 -22.05 3.05 -6.74
N ARG A 120 -21.62 3.93 -5.83
CA ARG A 120 -20.80 5.11 -6.11
C ARG A 120 -19.43 4.92 -5.47
N PRO A 121 -18.53 4.16 -6.13
CA PRO A 121 -17.21 3.90 -5.60
C PRO A 121 -16.34 5.16 -5.65
N VAL A 122 -15.55 5.35 -4.60
CA VAL A 122 -14.46 6.32 -4.53
C VAL A 122 -13.16 5.56 -4.31
N VAL A 123 -12.13 5.90 -5.08
CA VAL A 123 -10.83 5.24 -5.00
C VAL A 123 -9.93 6.02 -4.05
N VAL A 124 -9.19 5.31 -3.19
CA VAL A 124 -8.12 5.89 -2.38
C VAL A 124 -6.78 5.29 -2.81
N ARG A 125 -5.81 6.17 -3.08
CA ARG A 125 -4.44 5.86 -3.51
C ARG A 125 -3.42 6.44 -2.52
N HIS A 126 -2.18 5.97 -2.64
CA HIS A 126 -1.06 6.57 -1.91
C HIS A 126 -0.61 7.85 -2.61
N PRO A 127 -0.27 8.92 -1.86
CA PRO A 127 0.43 10.07 -2.43
C PRO A 127 1.92 9.76 -2.62
N MET A 128 2.55 10.44 -3.57
CA MET A 128 4.01 10.50 -3.61
C MET A 128 4.52 11.64 -2.71
N PRO A 129 5.36 11.36 -1.69
CA PRO A 129 5.75 12.36 -0.68
C PRO A 129 6.88 13.32 -1.14
N TYR A 130 7.07 13.48 -2.46
CA TYR A 130 8.08 14.37 -3.02
C TYR A 130 7.76 15.85 -2.76
N GLY A 131 6.47 16.19 -2.66
CA GLY A 131 5.99 17.55 -2.47
C GLY A 131 6.12 18.10 -1.05
N VAL A 132 5.47 19.22 -0.80
CA VAL A 132 5.30 19.77 0.55
C VAL A 132 4.17 19.00 1.23
N LEU A 133 4.51 18.13 2.18
CA LEU A 133 3.56 17.22 2.85
C LEU A 133 2.36 17.97 3.48
N GLU A 134 2.58 19.16 4.03
CA GLU A 134 1.50 20.00 4.58
C GLU A 134 0.47 20.46 3.53
N LYS A 135 0.82 20.42 2.24
CA LYS A 135 -0.09 20.71 1.13
C LYS A 135 -0.71 19.44 0.54
N GLN A 136 -0.32 18.27 1.03
CA GLN A 136 -0.76 16.95 0.58
C GLN A 136 -1.52 16.21 1.71
N VAL A 137 -2.08 16.92 2.69
CA VAL A 137 -2.83 16.31 3.80
C VAL A 137 -4.03 15.53 3.27
N VAL A 138 -4.85 16.18 2.43
CA VAL A 138 -5.94 15.55 1.68
C VAL A 138 -5.99 16.20 0.30
N GLN A 139 -6.07 15.36 -0.73
CA GLN A 139 -6.21 15.77 -2.12
C GLN A 139 -7.35 14.98 -2.75
N ARG A 140 -8.27 15.69 -3.38
CA ARG A 140 -9.42 15.14 -4.11
C ARG A 140 -9.23 15.42 -5.58
N PHE A 141 -9.23 14.37 -6.39
CA PHE A 141 -9.10 14.42 -7.85
C PHE A 141 -10.40 13.97 -8.48
N ALA A 142 -11.06 14.84 -9.23
CA ALA A 142 -12.26 14.53 -10.00
C ALA A 142 -12.09 14.76 -11.50
N SER A 143 -11.01 15.42 -11.92
CA SER A 143 -10.69 15.73 -13.30
C SER A 143 -9.18 15.65 -13.54
N LEU A 144 -8.77 15.61 -14.81
CA LEU A 144 -7.35 15.66 -15.18
C LEU A 144 -6.70 16.99 -14.77
N ASP A 145 -7.45 18.10 -14.75
CA ASP A 145 -6.98 19.41 -14.31
C ASP A 145 -6.53 19.42 -12.84
N ASP A 146 -7.11 18.53 -12.01
CA ASP A 146 -6.69 18.39 -10.61
C ASP A 146 -5.25 17.87 -10.51
N LEU A 147 -4.77 17.08 -11.46
CA LEU A 147 -3.39 16.57 -11.48
C LEU A 147 -2.38 17.70 -11.65
N ASP A 148 -2.71 18.71 -12.46
CA ASP A 148 -1.90 19.92 -12.62
C ASP A 148 -2.01 20.81 -11.37
N ARG A 149 -3.23 21.00 -10.86
CA ARG A 149 -3.51 21.79 -9.65
C ARG A 149 -2.69 21.32 -8.46
N TYR A 150 -2.61 20.01 -8.25
CA TYR A 150 -1.87 19.40 -7.15
C TYR A 150 -0.41 19.11 -7.48
N ARG A 151 0.04 19.41 -8.71
CA ARG A 151 1.42 19.19 -9.19
C ARG A 151 1.85 17.74 -9.07
N CYS A 152 0.99 16.83 -9.51
CA CYS A 152 1.25 15.39 -9.44
C CYS A 152 2.52 15.01 -10.19
N SER A 153 3.26 14.08 -9.61
CA SER A 153 4.42 13.46 -10.26
C SER A 153 4.00 12.60 -11.46
N ILE A 154 4.98 12.10 -12.22
CA ILE A 154 4.71 11.21 -13.36
C ILE A 154 4.07 9.91 -12.86
N GLU A 155 4.57 9.38 -11.75
CA GLU A 155 4.07 8.17 -11.10
C GLU A 155 2.63 8.35 -10.61
N GLU A 156 2.31 9.46 -9.92
CA GLU A 156 0.95 9.76 -9.49
C GLU A 156 -0.01 9.86 -10.68
N ARG A 157 0.44 10.47 -11.80
CA ARG A 157 -0.36 10.56 -13.01
C ARG A 157 -0.63 9.19 -13.64
N GLU A 158 0.41 8.36 -13.76
CA GLU A 158 0.26 6.99 -14.27
C GLU A 158 -0.79 6.19 -13.47
N GLU A 159 -0.84 6.42 -12.16
CA GLU A 159 -1.75 5.74 -11.25
C GLU A 159 -3.16 6.34 -11.21
N PHE A 160 -3.29 7.67 -11.31
CA PHE A 160 -4.56 8.37 -11.07
C PHE A 160 -5.32 8.65 -12.38
N GLU A 161 -4.63 8.99 -13.48
CA GLU A 161 -5.26 9.33 -14.75
C GLU A 161 -6.23 8.27 -15.27
N PRO A 162 -5.92 6.95 -15.22
CA PRO A 162 -6.83 5.92 -15.70
C PRO A 162 -8.17 5.94 -14.97
N HIS A 163 -8.17 6.15 -13.65
CA HIS A 163 -9.39 6.27 -12.84
C HIS A 163 -10.19 7.50 -13.22
N LEU A 164 -9.52 8.66 -13.39
CA LEU A 164 -10.18 9.92 -13.74
C LEU A 164 -10.81 9.89 -15.14
N ARG A 165 -10.16 9.26 -16.11
CA ARG A 165 -10.71 9.06 -17.47
C ARG A 165 -11.97 8.21 -17.48
N GLU A 166 -12.10 7.30 -16.51
CA GLU A 166 -13.30 6.49 -16.30
C GLU A 166 -14.34 7.19 -15.39
N GLY A 167 -14.14 8.46 -15.06
CA GLY A 167 -15.04 9.24 -14.21
C GLY A 167 -15.00 8.86 -12.73
N THR A 168 -13.91 8.24 -12.27
CA THR A 168 -13.70 7.82 -10.89
C THR A 168 -12.99 8.88 -10.09
N ILE A 169 -13.60 9.30 -8.99
CA ILE A 169 -12.97 10.22 -8.04
C ILE A 169 -11.88 9.45 -7.31
N VAL A 170 -10.70 10.06 -7.26
CA VAL A 170 -9.54 9.55 -6.52
C VAL A 170 -9.27 10.49 -5.35
N TYR A 171 -9.04 9.93 -4.18
CA TYR A 171 -8.44 10.64 -3.07
C TYR A 171 -7.04 10.10 -2.80
N ALA A 172 -6.13 11.01 -2.44
CA ALA A 172 -4.82 10.69 -1.93
C ALA A 172 -4.45 11.71 -0.84
N GLY A 173 -3.51 11.36 0.03
CA GLY A 173 -3.03 12.27 1.05
C GLY A 173 -2.22 11.56 2.12
N VAL A 174 -1.45 12.35 2.86
CA VAL A 174 -0.52 11.82 3.88
C VAL A 174 -1.19 11.61 5.24
N ASP A 175 -2.40 12.14 5.42
CA ASP A 175 -3.24 11.90 6.60
C ASP A 175 -4.45 11.03 6.20
N TYR A 176 -4.30 9.73 6.39
CA TYR A 176 -5.31 8.77 5.95
C TYR A 176 -6.62 8.84 6.73
N GLU A 177 -6.64 9.40 7.95
CA GLU A 177 -7.88 9.62 8.69
C GLU A 177 -8.68 10.77 8.09
N MET A 178 -7.99 11.87 7.75
CA MET A 178 -8.63 13.00 7.07
C MET A 178 -9.07 12.63 5.65
N VAL A 179 -8.24 11.88 4.90
CA VAL A 179 -8.61 11.36 3.58
C VAL A 179 -9.86 10.49 3.67
N LEU A 180 -9.93 9.59 4.64
CA LEU A 180 -11.08 8.72 4.85
C LEU A 180 -12.36 9.54 5.07
N LYS A 181 -12.31 10.52 5.97
CA LYS A 181 -13.47 11.39 6.29
C LYS A 181 -14.00 12.13 5.06
N GLU A 182 -13.14 12.58 4.15
CA GLU A 182 -13.61 13.23 2.91
C GLU A 182 -14.14 12.21 1.89
N ALA A 183 -13.48 11.06 1.73
CA ALA A 183 -13.94 10.00 0.84
C ALA A 183 -15.34 9.48 1.21
N GLU A 184 -15.62 9.33 2.51
CA GLU A 184 -16.91 8.85 3.03
C GLU A 184 -18.10 9.79 2.76
N LYS A 185 -17.85 11.08 2.49
CA LYS A 185 -18.90 12.05 2.11
C LYS A 185 -19.32 11.91 0.66
N GLU A 186 -18.43 11.40 -0.18
CA GLU A 186 -18.60 11.38 -1.64
C GLU A 186 -19.17 10.05 -2.15
N GLY A 187 -18.66 8.93 -1.61
CA GLY A 187 -19.02 7.58 -2.04
C GLY A 187 -19.81 6.77 -1.01
N ASP A 188 -20.45 5.70 -1.47
CA ASP A 188 -21.04 4.68 -0.60
C ASP A 188 -20.15 3.43 -0.43
N VAL A 189 -19.12 3.29 -1.27
CA VAL A 189 -18.10 2.24 -1.18
C VAL A 189 -16.73 2.87 -1.41
N ILE A 190 -15.75 2.52 -0.58
CA ILE A 190 -14.36 2.91 -0.73
C ILE A 190 -13.60 1.77 -1.37
N VAL A 191 -12.95 2.04 -2.49
CA VAL A 191 -12.01 1.12 -3.13
C VAL A 191 -10.60 1.53 -2.72
N TRP A 192 -10.00 0.76 -1.83
CA TRP A 192 -8.58 0.94 -1.51
C TRP A 192 -7.75 0.28 -2.62
N ASP A 193 -7.15 1.10 -3.48
CA ASP A 193 -6.27 0.64 -4.54
C ASP A 193 -4.83 0.85 -4.08
N GLY A 194 -4.28 -0.11 -3.34
CA GLY A 194 -3.04 0.06 -2.57
C GLY A 194 -1.83 0.53 -3.37
N GLY A 195 -0.83 1.06 -2.67
CA GLY A 195 0.50 1.36 -3.20
C GLY A 195 1.37 0.11 -3.10
N ASN A 196 2.27 -0.08 -4.07
CA ASN A 196 3.18 -1.23 -4.12
C ASN A 196 2.45 -2.57 -3.82
N ASN A 197 2.83 -3.21 -2.72
CA ASN A 197 2.19 -4.38 -2.13
C ASN A 197 1.85 -4.15 -0.64
N ASP A 198 1.59 -2.91 -0.23
CA ASP A 198 1.27 -2.55 1.15
C ASP A 198 0.06 -3.32 1.70
N LEU A 199 -0.02 -3.40 3.04
CA LEU A 199 -1.29 -3.69 3.70
C LEU A 199 -2.25 -2.52 3.47
N PRO A 200 -3.57 -2.75 3.41
CA PRO A 200 -4.50 -1.63 3.30
C PRO A 200 -4.46 -0.77 4.56
N PHE A 201 -4.62 0.55 4.45
CA PHE A 201 -4.68 1.42 5.64
C PHE A 201 -6.10 1.58 6.18
N TYR A 202 -7.09 1.05 5.46
CA TYR A 202 -8.47 0.95 5.90
C TYR A 202 -8.84 -0.51 6.07
N TRP A 203 -9.52 -0.84 7.16
CA TRP A 203 -9.96 -2.20 7.43
C TRP A 203 -10.94 -2.65 6.34
N PRO A 204 -10.62 -3.70 5.56
CA PRO A 204 -11.48 -4.12 4.45
C PRO A 204 -12.70 -4.91 4.94
N ASP A 205 -13.84 -4.71 4.29
CA ASP A 205 -14.99 -5.63 4.32
C ASP A 205 -14.84 -6.76 3.28
N LEU A 206 -14.07 -6.50 2.22
CA LEU A 206 -13.65 -7.48 1.23
C LEU A 206 -12.19 -7.19 0.85
N HIS A 207 -11.30 -8.17 1.04
CA HIS A 207 -9.88 -8.07 0.74
C HIS A 207 -9.52 -8.94 -0.46
N ILE A 208 -9.19 -8.30 -1.57
CA ILE A 208 -8.75 -8.93 -2.82
C ILE A 208 -7.23 -8.79 -2.92
N THR A 209 -6.52 -9.91 -3.05
CA THR A 209 -5.06 -9.92 -3.25
C THR A 209 -4.69 -10.46 -4.63
N VAL A 210 -3.92 -9.67 -5.38
CA VAL A 210 -3.45 -10.03 -6.72
C VAL A 210 -2.08 -10.73 -6.65
N VAL A 211 -2.00 -11.92 -7.21
CA VAL A 211 -0.81 -12.75 -7.34
C VAL A 211 -0.40 -12.78 -8.81
N ASP A 212 0.89 -12.58 -9.08
CA ASP A 212 1.43 -12.73 -10.43
C ASP A 212 1.74 -14.21 -10.69
N ALA A 213 0.97 -14.86 -11.56
CA ALA A 213 1.16 -16.27 -11.87
C ALA A 213 2.53 -16.57 -12.49
N THR A 214 3.21 -15.58 -13.09
CA THR A 214 4.56 -15.75 -13.66
C THR A 214 5.66 -15.69 -12.60
N ARG A 215 5.35 -15.36 -11.34
CA ARG A 215 6.30 -15.22 -10.21
C ARG A 215 5.78 -15.93 -8.95
N PRO A 216 5.48 -17.24 -9.00
CA PRO A 216 4.85 -17.98 -7.90
C PRO A 216 5.72 -18.04 -6.63
N GLU A 217 7.05 -17.92 -6.76
CA GLU A 217 7.97 -17.86 -5.63
C GLU A 217 7.71 -16.70 -4.68
N LEU A 218 7.06 -15.63 -5.14
CA LEU A 218 6.75 -14.46 -4.32
C LEU A 218 5.57 -14.68 -3.37
N ILE A 219 4.74 -15.71 -3.61
CA ILE A 219 3.58 -16.07 -2.77
C ILE A 219 3.99 -16.23 -1.31
N THR A 220 5.14 -16.86 -1.05
CA THR A 220 5.64 -17.17 0.30
C THR A 220 6.98 -16.50 0.63
N ASN A 221 7.34 -15.45 -0.10
CA ASN A 221 8.65 -14.80 0.04
C ASN A 221 8.60 -13.29 -0.14
N SER A 222 7.43 -12.66 -0.07
CA SER A 222 7.31 -11.21 -0.17
C SER A 222 6.64 -10.60 1.05
N TYR A 223 7.22 -9.51 1.54
CA TYR A 223 6.66 -8.70 2.61
C TYR A 223 6.08 -7.38 2.10
N PRO A 224 4.86 -6.99 2.53
CA PRO A 224 3.89 -7.78 3.29
C PRO A 224 3.00 -8.65 2.39
N GLY A 225 3.45 -8.99 1.17
CA GLY A 225 2.69 -9.76 0.18
C GLY A 225 2.08 -11.06 0.71
N GLU A 226 2.83 -11.86 1.46
CA GLU A 226 2.29 -13.09 2.09
C GLU A 226 1.26 -12.77 3.17
N THR A 227 1.43 -11.67 3.91
CA THR A 227 0.42 -11.18 4.86
C THR A 227 -0.89 -10.82 4.15
N ASN A 228 -0.80 -10.16 2.98
CA ASN A 228 -1.97 -9.88 2.14
C ASN A 228 -2.66 -11.16 1.64
N ILE A 229 -1.93 -12.27 1.43
CA ILE A 229 -2.53 -13.56 1.08
C ILE A 229 -3.29 -14.14 2.28
N HIS A 230 -2.69 -14.15 3.47
CA HIS A 230 -3.35 -14.64 4.68
C HIS A 230 -4.63 -13.88 5.03
N MET A 231 -4.69 -12.59 4.71
CA MET A 231 -5.85 -11.74 4.98
C MET A 231 -6.91 -11.74 3.88
N ALA A 232 -6.59 -12.24 2.69
CA ALA A 232 -7.48 -12.15 1.53
C ALA A 232 -8.74 -13.00 1.72
N ASP A 233 -9.86 -12.44 1.29
CA ASP A 233 -11.10 -13.19 1.02
C ASP A 233 -11.09 -13.76 -0.41
N VAL A 234 -10.48 -13.03 -1.34
CA VAL A 234 -10.36 -13.42 -2.75
C VAL A 234 -8.93 -13.23 -3.22
N ILE A 235 -8.39 -14.23 -3.90
CA ILE A 235 -7.05 -14.21 -4.48
C ILE A 235 -7.15 -14.35 -5.99
N ILE A 236 -6.60 -13.37 -6.70
CA ILE A 236 -6.59 -13.34 -8.16
C ILE A 236 -5.21 -13.77 -8.65
N LEU A 237 -5.14 -14.95 -9.27
CA LEU A 237 -3.98 -15.39 -10.05
C LEU A 237 -4.01 -14.65 -11.40
N HIS A 238 -3.29 -13.55 -11.48
CA HIS A 238 -3.23 -12.69 -12.66
C HIS A 238 -2.13 -13.13 -13.63
N LYS A 239 -2.23 -12.67 -14.89
CA LYS A 239 -1.35 -13.09 -16.01
C LYS A 239 -1.39 -14.60 -16.24
N ALA A 240 -2.53 -15.24 -15.97
CA ALA A 240 -2.72 -16.67 -16.17
C ALA A 240 -2.52 -17.10 -17.64
N ASP A 241 -2.75 -16.17 -18.59
CA ASP A 241 -2.50 -16.37 -20.03
C ASP A 241 -1.00 -16.40 -20.41
N LYS A 242 -0.09 -16.12 -19.46
CA LYS A 242 1.35 -16.09 -19.67
C LYS A 242 2.08 -17.31 -19.10
N VAL A 243 1.36 -18.26 -18.54
CA VAL A 243 1.92 -19.47 -17.92
C VAL A 243 1.22 -20.72 -18.45
N SER A 244 1.86 -21.88 -18.30
CA SER A 244 1.21 -23.16 -18.58
C SER A 244 0.13 -23.48 -17.54
N GLU A 245 -0.77 -24.39 -17.87
CA GLU A 245 -1.78 -24.91 -16.95
C GLU A 245 -1.12 -25.52 -15.69
N GLU A 246 -0.04 -26.30 -15.86
CA GLU A 246 0.71 -26.86 -14.74
C GLU A 246 1.32 -25.78 -13.82
N GLN A 247 1.85 -24.70 -14.39
CA GLN A 247 2.39 -23.59 -13.60
C GLN A 247 1.28 -22.86 -12.83
N LEU A 248 0.13 -22.67 -13.46
CA LEU A 248 -1.04 -22.04 -12.84
C LEU A 248 -1.59 -22.90 -11.69
N ASP A 249 -1.70 -24.22 -11.90
CA ASP A 249 -2.15 -25.16 -10.88
C ASP A 249 -1.22 -25.17 -9.67
N ARG A 250 0.10 -25.18 -9.90
CA ARG A 250 1.09 -25.06 -8.83
C ARG A 250 0.94 -23.75 -8.04
N ALA A 251 0.75 -22.62 -8.72
CA ALA A 251 0.51 -21.34 -8.07
C ALA A 251 -0.77 -21.36 -7.23
N ALA A 252 -1.85 -21.96 -7.77
CA ALA A 252 -3.12 -22.13 -7.06
C ALA A 252 -2.97 -23.03 -5.82
N GLU A 253 -2.22 -24.13 -5.92
CA GLU A 253 -1.90 -24.99 -4.78
C GLU A 253 -1.10 -24.26 -3.70
N MET A 254 -0.10 -23.48 -4.09
CA MET A 254 0.69 -22.67 -3.15
C MET A 254 -0.20 -21.67 -2.42
N VAL A 255 -1.04 -20.92 -3.14
CA VAL A 255 -2.00 -20.00 -2.55
C VAL A 255 -2.93 -20.70 -1.57
N ARG A 256 -3.54 -21.84 -1.96
CA ARG A 256 -4.46 -22.59 -1.10
C ARG A 256 -3.79 -23.16 0.15
N LYS A 257 -2.49 -23.46 0.10
CA LYS A 257 -1.71 -23.85 1.29
C LYS A 257 -1.54 -22.70 2.27
N VAL A 258 -1.34 -21.48 1.79
CA VAL A 258 -1.17 -20.28 2.63
C VAL A 258 -2.50 -19.79 3.18
N ASN A 259 -3.53 -19.72 2.33
CA ASN A 259 -4.88 -19.33 2.72
C ASN A 259 -5.93 -20.29 2.12
N PRO A 260 -6.34 -21.32 2.88
CA PRO A 260 -7.35 -22.28 2.41
C PRO A 260 -8.77 -21.72 2.43
N GLY A 261 -9.00 -20.56 3.07
CA GLY A 261 -10.32 -19.93 3.18
C GLY A 261 -10.66 -18.97 2.04
N ALA A 262 -9.66 -18.51 1.28
CA ALA A 262 -9.86 -17.57 0.19
C ALA A 262 -10.45 -18.22 -1.06
N GLU A 263 -11.32 -17.51 -1.76
CA GLU A 263 -11.73 -17.84 -3.12
C GLU A 263 -10.57 -17.57 -4.09
N VAL A 264 -10.24 -18.52 -4.95
CA VAL A 264 -9.13 -18.38 -5.91
C VAL A 264 -9.67 -18.29 -7.33
N VAL A 265 -9.38 -17.19 -8.01
CA VAL A 265 -9.82 -16.92 -9.39
C VAL A 265 -8.61 -16.65 -10.28
N ALA A 266 -8.61 -17.18 -11.50
CA ALA A 266 -7.57 -16.89 -12.49
C ALA A 266 -8.04 -15.83 -13.49
N THR A 267 -7.16 -14.90 -13.85
CA THR A 267 -7.46 -13.85 -14.84
C THR A 267 -6.32 -13.67 -15.84
N ALA A 268 -6.67 -13.35 -17.08
CA ALA A 268 -5.71 -12.96 -18.10
C ALA A 268 -5.30 -11.49 -17.94
N SER A 269 -4.10 -11.14 -18.39
CA SER A 269 -3.62 -9.77 -18.51
C SER A 269 -3.87 -9.26 -19.92
N LYS A 270 -5.11 -8.85 -20.19
CA LYS A 270 -5.50 -8.21 -21.46
C LYS A 270 -5.69 -6.71 -21.23
N ILE A 271 -5.14 -5.90 -22.14
CA ILE A 271 -5.32 -4.45 -22.20
C ILE A 271 -6.71 -4.14 -22.73
#